data_AF-I4ERD9-F1
#
_entry.id   AF-I4ERD9-F1
#
_cell.length_a   1.000
_cell.length_b   1.000
_cell.length_c   1.000
_cell.angle_alpha   90.00
_cell.angle_beta   90.00
_cell.angle_gamma   90.00
#
_symmetry.space_group_name_H-M   'P 1'
#
loop_
_entity.id
_entity.type
_entity.pdbx_description
1 polymer ?
#
loop_
_entity_poly.entity_id
_entity_poly.type
_entity_poly.pdbx_seq_one_letter_code
_entity_poly.pdbx_strand_id
1 'polypeptide(L)'
;MRKVAVALGFLGAALVAVLFWAMFVYDGRKDLDLSPWASPQDPWTRSVMPGARWATDELCDEAMPCIQAVTSETVTLYRFAERDQAVAAAESFGEDGYLTGWMAVRFEPGGLTAAERDEVEYSIGCINTWVSEDGRDC
;
A
#
# COMPACT_ATOMS: atom_id res chain seq x y z
N MET A 1 -52.73 15.86 -6.84
CA MET A 1 -51.72 15.33 -5.90
C MET A 1 -50.77 14.43 -6.66
N ARG A 2 -49.65 14.95 -7.19
CA ARG A 2 -48.70 14.16 -8.01
C ARG A 2 -47.32 14.83 -7.95
N LYS A 3 -46.74 14.90 -6.74
CA LYS A 3 -45.37 15.45 -6.53
C LYS A 3 -44.52 14.65 -5.52
N VAL A 4 -44.99 13.49 -5.05
CA VAL A 4 -44.30 12.76 -3.95
C VAL A 4 -43.53 11.51 -4.42
N ALA A 5 -43.71 11.05 -5.67
CA ALA A 5 -43.09 9.79 -6.10
C ALA A 5 -41.65 9.89 -6.64
N VAL A 6 -41.08 11.08 -6.79
CA VAL A 6 -39.77 11.25 -7.46
C VAL A 6 -38.58 11.25 -6.48
N ALA A 7 -38.82 11.50 -5.18
CA ALA A 7 -37.74 11.61 -4.20
C ALA A 7 -37.17 10.26 -3.68
N LEU A 8 -37.93 9.16 -3.80
CA LEU A 8 -37.53 7.85 -3.27
C LEU A 8 -36.65 7.00 -4.21
N GLY A 9 -36.64 7.28 -5.52
CA GLY A 9 -35.80 6.54 -6.49
C GLY A 9 -34.34 6.98 -6.49
N PHE A 10 -34.07 8.27 -6.22
CA PHE A 10 -32.72 8.83 -6.26
C PHE A 10 -31.86 8.43 -5.06
N LEU A 11 -32.45 8.29 -3.86
CA LEU A 11 -31.75 7.82 -2.66
C LEU A 11 -31.27 6.38 -2.82
N GLY A 12 -32.06 5.51 -3.46
CA GLY A 12 -31.67 4.13 -3.74
C GLY A 12 -30.53 4.04 -4.77
N ALA A 13 -30.62 4.78 -5.88
CA ALA A 13 -29.59 4.78 -6.91
C ALA A 13 -28.25 5.37 -6.43
N ALA A 14 -28.28 6.45 -5.64
CA ALA A 14 -27.07 7.03 -5.06
C ALA A 14 -26.42 6.08 -4.05
N LEU A 15 -27.21 5.42 -3.19
CA LEU A 15 -26.68 4.45 -2.24
C LEU A 15 -26.07 3.24 -2.95
N VAL A 16 -26.74 2.71 -3.99
CA VAL A 16 -26.22 1.60 -4.80
C VAL A 16 -24.94 2.00 -5.53
N ALA A 17 -24.86 3.22 -6.09
CA ALA A 17 -23.65 3.71 -6.74
C ALA A 17 -22.48 3.88 -5.75
N VAL A 18 -22.75 4.39 -4.54
CA VAL A 18 -21.74 4.50 -3.47
C VAL A 18 -21.27 3.11 -3.02
N LEU A 19 -22.19 2.17 -2.80
CA LEU A 19 -21.85 0.79 -2.44
C LEU A 19 -21.06 0.09 -3.55
N PHE A 20 -21.43 0.31 -4.82
CA PHE A 20 -20.71 -0.24 -5.96
C PHE A 20 -19.30 0.36 -6.06
N TRP A 21 -19.16 1.68 -5.92
CA TRP A 21 -17.83 2.32 -5.91
C TRP A 21 -16.98 1.84 -4.74
N ALA A 22 -17.54 1.78 -3.53
CA ALA A 22 -16.84 1.31 -2.34
C ALA A 22 -16.42 -0.16 -2.44
N MET A 23 -17.21 -1.00 -3.12
CA MET A 23 -16.94 -2.44 -3.24
C MET A 23 -16.04 -2.80 -4.42
N PHE A 24 -16.09 -2.07 -5.53
CA PHE A 24 -15.41 -2.46 -6.77
C PHE A 24 -14.32 -1.49 -7.24
N VAL A 25 -14.27 -0.26 -6.73
CA VAL A 25 -13.37 0.78 -7.24
C VAL A 25 -12.42 1.29 -6.15
N TYR A 26 -12.90 1.36 -4.92
CA TYR A 26 -12.07 1.79 -3.80
C TYR A 26 -11.15 0.66 -3.34
N ASP A 27 -9.84 0.89 -3.47
CA ASP A 27 -8.81 0.04 -2.91
C ASP A 27 -8.31 0.68 -1.60
N GLY A 28 -8.58 0.01 -0.47
CA GLY A 28 -8.23 0.49 0.86
C GLY A 28 -6.72 0.71 1.06
N ARG A 29 -5.87 0.13 0.21
CA ARG A 29 -4.42 0.34 0.22
C ARG A 29 -4.04 1.79 -0.10
N LYS A 30 -4.94 2.57 -0.74
CA LYS A 30 -4.73 4.00 -0.96
C LYS A 30 -4.54 4.78 0.35
N ASP A 31 -5.20 4.34 1.42
CA ASP A 31 -5.21 5.01 2.73
C ASP A 31 -4.33 4.32 3.77
N LEU A 32 -3.44 3.41 3.34
CA LEU A 32 -2.50 2.73 4.21
C LEU A 32 -1.51 3.73 4.82
N ASP A 33 -1.42 3.76 6.14
CA ASP A 33 -0.49 4.63 6.88
C ASP A 33 0.75 3.83 7.29
N LEU A 34 1.95 4.29 6.93
CA LEU A 34 3.20 3.60 7.25
C LEU A 34 3.64 3.67 8.73
N SER A 35 2.89 4.38 9.59
CA SER A 35 3.20 4.50 11.02
C SER A 35 3.50 3.17 11.76
N PRO A 36 2.78 2.06 11.52
CA PRO A 36 3.08 0.78 12.16
C PRO A 36 4.48 0.23 11.84
N TRP A 37 5.02 0.53 10.65
CA TRP A 37 6.37 0.10 10.24
C TRP A 37 7.47 1.05 10.72
N ALA A 38 7.16 2.34 10.90
CA ALA A 38 8.12 3.30 11.45
C ALA A 38 8.36 3.12 12.96
N SER A 39 7.47 2.42 13.65
CA SER A 39 7.61 2.08 15.06
C SER A 39 7.06 0.66 15.33
N PRO A 40 7.75 -0.38 14.85
CA PRO A 40 7.27 -1.75 14.88
C PRO A 40 7.00 -2.26 16.30
N GLN A 41 5.74 -2.59 16.60
CA GLN A 41 5.36 -3.13 17.90
C GLN A 41 5.45 -4.66 17.92
N ASP A 42 5.08 -5.32 16.83
CA ASP A 42 5.10 -6.77 16.76
C ASP A 42 6.54 -7.32 16.55
N PRO A 43 6.83 -8.54 17.02
CA PRO A 43 8.17 -9.11 16.91
C PRO A 43 8.62 -9.38 15.47
N TRP A 44 7.68 -9.72 14.59
CA TRP A 44 7.99 -10.10 13.22
C TRP A 44 8.46 -8.88 12.41
N THR A 45 7.72 -7.77 12.45
CA THR A 45 8.12 -6.52 11.78
C THR A 45 9.46 -6.02 12.31
N ARG A 46 9.75 -6.18 13.62
CA ARG A 46 11.07 -5.85 14.19
C ARG A 46 12.20 -6.71 13.65
N SER A 47 11.94 -7.99 13.35
CA SER A 47 12.97 -8.87 12.77
C SER A 47 13.19 -8.60 11.29
N VAL A 48 12.13 -8.32 10.51
CA VAL A 48 12.27 -8.09 9.06
C VAL A 48 12.62 -6.65 8.71
N MET A 49 12.41 -5.69 9.61
CA MET A 49 12.79 -4.28 9.47
C MET A 49 13.58 -3.76 10.68
N PRO A 50 14.80 -4.28 10.93
CA PRO A 50 15.65 -3.80 12.00
C PRO A 50 16.05 -2.34 11.78
N GLY A 51 15.97 -1.53 12.83
CA GLY A 51 16.30 -0.10 12.77
C GLY A 51 15.29 0.74 12.00
N ALA A 52 14.06 0.25 11.79
CA ALA A 52 13.03 0.98 11.05
C ALA A 52 12.80 2.39 11.62
N ARG A 53 12.76 3.38 10.72
CA ARG A 53 12.51 4.78 11.06
C ARG A 53 11.80 5.51 9.92
N TRP A 54 11.15 6.62 10.25
CA TRP A 54 10.72 7.58 9.24
C TRP A 54 11.90 8.11 8.44
N ALA A 55 11.71 8.20 7.13
CA ALA A 55 12.66 8.76 6.18
C ALA A 55 11.96 9.56 5.07
N THR A 56 10.71 9.99 5.29
CA THR A 56 9.92 10.75 4.30
C THR A 56 10.69 11.98 3.80
N ASP A 57 11.19 12.84 4.69
CA ASP A 57 11.90 14.06 4.30
C ASP A 57 13.29 13.80 3.67
N GLU A 58 13.81 12.59 3.82
CA GLU A 58 15.11 12.16 3.27
C GLU A 58 14.96 11.54 1.88
N LEU A 59 13.91 10.75 1.68
CA LEU A 59 13.74 9.90 0.51
C LEU A 59 12.64 10.36 -0.45
N CYS A 60 11.70 11.18 0.02
CA CYS A 60 10.64 11.73 -0.81
C CYS A 60 11.04 13.13 -1.31
N ASP A 61 11.25 13.24 -2.61
CA ASP A 61 11.62 14.49 -3.28
C ASP A 61 10.93 14.60 -4.66
N GLU A 62 11.36 15.53 -5.51
CA GLU A 62 10.79 15.70 -6.84
C GLU A 62 11.06 14.49 -7.76
N ALA A 63 12.15 13.75 -7.55
CA ALA A 63 12.50 12.57 -8.33
C ALA A 63 11.77 11.31 -7.82
N MET A 64 11.49 11.27 -6.51
CA MET A 64 10.72 10.23 -5.85
C MET A 64 9.54 10.85 -5.09
N PRO A 65 8.42 11.19 -5.76
CA PRO A 65 7.32 11.98 -5.17
C PRO A 65 6.40 11.15 -4.26
N CYS A 66 6.99 10.41 -3.31
CA CYS A 66 6.25 9.73 -2.26
C CYS A 66 5.72 10.72 -1.22
N ILE A 67 4.69 10.30 -0.49
CA ILE A 67 4.07 11.07 0.61
C ILE A 67 4.45 10.53 1.98
N GLN A 68 4.94 9.29 2.06
CA GLN A 68 5.50 8.68 3.25
C GLN A 68 6.62 7.72 2.83
N ALA A 69 7.70 7.69 3.62
CA ALA A 69 8.73 6.66 3.48
C ALA A 69 9.24 6.19 4.85
N VAL A 70 9.43 4.87 4.97
CA VAL A 70 10.03 4.21 6.13
C VAL A 70 11.20 3.38 5.64
N THR A 71 12.36 3.54 6.26
CA THR A 71 13.57 2.79 5.90
C THR A 71 14.06 1.97 7.08
N SER A 72 14.67 0.83 6.80
CA SER A 72 15.35 -0.06 7.73
C SER A 72 16.68 -0.54 7.12
N GLU A 73 17.42 -1.38 7.82
CA GLU A 73 18.65 -2.00 7.27
C GLU A 73 18.38 -3.00 6.14
N THR A 74 17.12 -3.41 5.95
CA THR A 74 16.73 -4.55 5.10
C THR A 74 15.70 -4.19 4.03
N VAL A 75 14.83 -3.21 4.30
CA VAL A 75 13.70 -2.84 3.45
C VAL A 75 13.43 -1.35 3.57
N THR A 76 13.12 -0.73 2.44
CA THR A 76 12.56 0.63 2.40
C THR A 76 11.17 0.59 1.78
N LEU A 77 10.19 1.14 2.50
CA LEU A 77 8.79 1.26 2.09
C LEU A 77 8.50 2.68 1.64
N TYR A 78 7.89 2.82 0.46
CA TYR A 78 7.44 4.09 -0.11
C TYR A 78 5.94 4.03 -0.32
N ARG A 79 5.22 5.10 0.06
CA ARG A 79 3.80 5.28 -0.25
C ARG A 79 3.61 6.51 -1.11
N PHE A 80 2.75 6.39 -2.12
CA PHE A 80 2.48 7.44 -3.10
C PHE A 80 1.02 7.89 -3.05
N ALA A 81 0.77 9.14 -3.44
CA ALA A 81 -0.58 9.64 -3.63
C ALA A 81 -1.24 9.02 -4.88
N GLU A 82 -0.44 8.82 -5.93
CA GLU A 82 -0.87 8.28 -7.21
C GLU A 82 -0.25 6.91 -7.48
N ARG A 83 -1.06 5.96 -7.97
CA ARG A 83 -0.62 4.59 -8.21
C ARG A 83 0.49 4.51 -9.27
N ASP A 84 0.39 5.32 -10.32
CA ASP A 84 1.38 5.32 -11.41
C ASP A 84 2.78 5.71 -10.91
N GLN A 85 2.87 6.51 -9.85
CA GLN A 85 4.15 6.85 -9.22
C GLN A 85 4.72 5.65 -8.44
N ALA A 86 3.87 4.88 -7.75
CA ALA A 86 4.29 3.65 -7.09
C ALA A 86 4.79 2.61 -8.10
N VAL A 87 4.10 2.47 -9.23
CA VAL A 87 4.52 1.59 -10.35
C VAL A 87 5.90 2.02 -10.86
N ALA A 88 6.07 3.30 -11.21
CA ALA A 88 7.33 3.81 -11.73
C ALA A 88 8.49 3.64 -10.73
N ALA A 89 8.22 3.85 -9.43
CA ALA A 89 9.21 3.62 -8.38
C ALA A 89 9.63 2.15 -8.28
N ALA A 90 8.66 1.22 -8.20
CA ALA A 90 8.93 -0.21 -8.13
C ALA A 90 9.74 -0.70 -9.34
N GLU A 91 9.36 -0.28 -10.55
CA GLU A 91 10.11 -0.61 -11.78
C GLU A 91 11.54 -0.06 -11.76
N SER A 92 11.75 1.14 -11.19
CA SER A 92 13.08 1.75 -11.11
C SER A 92 14.05 1.00 -10.18
N PHE A 93 13.53 0.18 -9.25
CA PHE A 93 14.33 -0.63 -8.34
C PHE A 93 14.77 -1.97 -8.97
N GLY A 94 14.23 -2.34 -10.13
CA GLY A 94 14.58 -3.59 -10.80
C GLY A 94 14.18 -4.82 -9.99
N GLU A 95 15.11 -5.77 -9.83
CA GLU A 95 14.87 -7.04 -9.11
C GLU A 95 14.71 -6.87 -7.58
N ASP A 96 15.05 -5.71 -7.05
CA ASP A 96 14.86 -5.36 -5.65
C ASP A 96 13.55 -4.61 -5.40
N GLY A 97 12.74 -4.38 -6.44
CA GLY A 97 11.47 -3.70 -6.38
C GLY A 97 10.28 -4.65 -6.23
N TYR A 98 9.34 -4.30 -5.35
CA TYR A 98 8.04 -4.93 -5.27
C TYR A 98 6.93 -3.87 -5.23
N LEU A 99 5.87 -4.07 -6.01
CA LEU A 99 4.70 -3.20 -6.07
C LEU A 99 3.56 -3.81 -5.26
N THR A 100 2.87 -2.99 -4.48
CA THR A 100 1.58 -3.35 -3.89
C THR A 100 0.69 -2.13 -3.75
N GLY A 101 -0.31 -2.00 -4.62
CA GLY A 101 -1.26 -0.90 -4.61
C GLY A 101 -0.59 0.45 -4.86
N TRP A 102 -0.62 1.32 -3.85
CA TRP A 102 -0.01 2.67 -3.86
C TRP A 102 1.37 2.68 -3.17
N MET A 103 1.96 1.50 -2.97
CA MET A 103 3.25 1.34 -2.33
C MET A 103 4.27 0.71 -3.26
N ALA A 104 5.52 1.18 -3.15
CA ALA A 104 6.68 0.49 -3.67
C ALA A 104 7.56 0.06 -2.49
N VAL A 105 8.06 -1.16 -2.57
CA VAL A 105 8.99 -1.75 -1.61
C VAL A 105 10.32 -1.90 -2.30
N ARG A 106 11.40 -1.43 -1.67
CA ARG A 106 12.77 -1.67 -2.10
C ARG A 106 13.46 -2.58 -1.08
N PHE A 107 13.93 -3.73 -1.52
CA PHE A 107 14.74 -4.62 -0.70
C PHE A 107 16.21 -4.16 -0.72
N GLU A 108 16.82 -4.02 0.45
CA GLU A 108 18.23 -3.66 0.53
C GLU A 108 19.11 -4.88 0.17
N PRO A 109 20.19 -4.71 -0.63
CA PRO A 109 21.00 -5.83 -1.10
C PRO A 109 21.59 -6.66 0.04
N GLY A 110 21.32 -7.97 0.03
CA GLY A 110 21.78 -8.89 1.06
C GLY A 110 21.11 -8.74 2.43
N GLY A 111 20.13 -7.86 2.56
CA GLY A 111 19.40 -7.64 3.81
C GLY A 111 18.42 -8.75 4.16
N LEU A 112 17.84 -9.41 3.15
CA LEU A 112 16.90 -10.53 3.30
C LEU A 112 17.23 -11.65 2.31
N THR A 113 16.97 -12.89 2.72
CA THR A 113 16.95 -14.07 1.83
C THR A 113 15.72 -14.04 0.91
N ALA A 114 15.72 -14.84 -0.16
CA ALA A 114 14.58 -14.93 -1.06
C ALA A 114 13.28 -15.39 -0.36
N ALA A 115 13.39 -16.28 0.64
CA ALA A 115 12.23 -16.73 1.42
C ALA A 115 11.68 -15.60 2.32
N GLU A 116 12.55 -14.82 2.94
CA GLU A 116 12.13 -13.66 3.76
C GLU A 116 11.55 -12.54 2.89
N ARG A 117 12.07 -12.33 1.66
CA ARG A 117 11.46 -11.40 0.69
C ARG A 117 10.03 -11.83 0.36
N ASP A 118 9.80 -13.10 0.02
CA ASP A 118 8.46 -13.63 -0.27
C ASP A 118 7.50 -13.46 0.93
N GLU A 119 8.00 -13.65 2.16
CA GLU A 119 7.20 -13.45 3.38
C GLU A 119 6.81 -11.98 3.59
N VAL A 120 7.74 -11.04 3.32
CA VAL A 120 7.45 -9.60 3.36
C VAL A 120 6.46 -9.21 2.26
N GLU A 121 6.64 -9.70 1.04
CA GLU A 121 5.72 -9.47 -0.08
C GLU A 121 4.32 -9.98 0.25
N TYR A 122 4.21 -11.19 0.82
CA TYR A 122 2.92 -11.74 1.25
C TYR A 122 2.28 -10.87 2.33
N SER A 123 3.02 -10.55 3.38
CA SER A 123 2.51 -9.80 4.53
C SER A 123 2.03 -8.40 4.12
N ILE A 124 2.81 -7.68 3.30
CA ILE A 124 2.44 -6.34 2.82
C ILE A 124 1.36 -6.42 1.74
N GLY A 125 1.47 -7.39 0.83
CA GLY A 125 0.51 -7.66 -0.23
C GLY A 125 -0.89 -7.97 0.29
N CYS A 126 -1.00 -8.54 1.49
CA CYS A 126 -2.28 -8.88 2.12
C CYS A 126 -2.90 -7.77 2.99
N ILE A 127 -2.25 -6.60 3.11
CA ILE A 127 -2.82 -5.52 3.93
C ILE A 127 -4.07 -4.97 3.25
N ASN A 128 -5.19 -5.01 3.99
CA ASN A 128 -6.49 -4.48 3.55
C ASN A 128 -6.99 -5.05 2.21
N THR A 129 -6.57 -6.27 1.85
CA THR A 129 -7.08 -7.02 0.70
C THR A 129 -7.39 -8.47 1.10
N TRP A 130 -8.22 -9.13 0.31
CA TRP A 130 -8.56 -10.55 0.44
C TRP A 130 -7.69 -11.42 -0.49
N VAL A 131 -7.03 -10.81 -1.47
CA VAL A 131 -6.13 -11.47 -2.42
C VAL A 131 -4.98 -10.52 -2.71
N SER A 132 -3.74 -11.01 -2.64
CA SER A 132 -2.52 -10.23 -2.96
C SER A 132 -2.37 -10.02 -4.48
N GLU A 133 -1.46 -9.13 -4.89
CA GLU A 133 -1.28 -8.82 -6.34
C GLU A 133 -0.77 -9.99 -7.17
N ASP A 134 -0.11 -10.96 -6.54
CA ASP A 134 0.33 -12.22 -7.14
C ASP A 134 -0.73 -13.34 -7.07
N GLY A 135 -1.94 -13.04 -6.57
CA GLY A 135 -3.09 -13.94 -6.60
C GLY A 135 -3.16 -14.95 -5.45
N ARG A 136 -2.46 -14.72 -4.34
CA ARG A 136 -2.55 -15.55 -3.13
C ARG A 136 -3.72 -15.08 -2.25
N ASP A 137 -4.37 -16.03 -1.58
CA ASP A 137 -5.44 -15.73 -0.62
C ASP A 137 -4.86 -15.07 0.65
N CYS A 138 -5.56 -14.03 1.08
CA CYS A 138 -5.42 -13.31 2.35
C CYS A 138 -6.73 -13.50 3.15
#